data_AF-A0ABD3VY74-F1
#
_entry.id   AF-A0ABD3VY74-F1
#
_cell.length_a   1.000
_cell.length_b   1.000
_cell.length_c   1.000
_cell.angle_alpha   90.00
_cell.angle_beta   90.00
_cell.angle_gamma   90.00
#
_symmetry.space_group_name_H-M   'P 1'
#
loop_
_entity.id
_entity.type
_entity.pdbx_description
1 polymer ?
#
loop_
_entity_poly.entity_id
_entity_poly.type
_entity_poly.pdbx_seq_one_letter_code
_entity_poly.pdbx_strand_id
1 'polypeptide(L)'
;MGSSASKNIQTETEDEEENMSDFLQETTIEQIAVPEEEPGYPPACPPLDTKEDIFNKADYLEIDNRAKNTPKDMAKGYDVLIQYLTQGLQNDLQKLRAIFIWLGQQNIEGEKYPKATSADTPIGYMKLMKDKKGTYASFFALLCR
;
A
#
# COMPACT_ATOMS: atom_id res chain seq x y z
N MET A 1 64.55 -36.20 -32.66
CA MET A 1 65.24 -35.48 -31.56
C MET A 1 65.78 -34.18 -32.14
N GLY A 2 65.49 -33.03 -31.50
CA GLY A 2 65.71 -31.67 -32.00
C GLY A 2 64.36 -30.94 -32.08
N SER A 3 63.87 -30.22 -31.05
CA SER A 3 64.36 -29.05 -30.29
C SER A 3 64.02 -27.71 -30.94
N SER A 4 63.11 -26.99 -30.25
CA SER A 4 62.94 -25.53 -30.11
C SER A 4 62.52 -24.67 -31.32
N ALA A 5 61.37 -23.97 -31.18
CA ALA A 5 61.33 -22.54 -30.78
C ALA A 5 59.87 -22.02 -30.74
N SER A 6 59.66 -21.06 -29.84
CA SER A 6 58.39 -20.57 -29.28
C SER A 6 57.76 -19.36 -29.99
N LYS A 7 56.57 -19.00 -29.46
CA LYS A 7 55.77 -17.74 -29.59
C LYS A 7 54.70 -17.84 -30.69
N ASN A 8 53.45 -17.47 -30.45
CA ASN A 8 53.00 -16.29 -29.74
C ASN A 8 51.60 -16.45 -29.13
N ILE A 9 51.40 -15.80 -27.98
CA ILE A 9 50.14 -15.62 -27.26
C ILE A 9 49.43 -14.39 -27.83
N GLN A 10 48.12 -14.50 -28.09
CA GLN A 10 47.12 -13.43 -28.18
C GLN A 10 45.76 -14.13 -27.93
N THR A 11 45.21 -14.19 -26.72
CA THR A 11 44.36 -13.20 -26.02
C THR A 11 43.31 -12.53 -26.89
N GLU A 12 42.16 -13.18 -27.04
CA GLU A 12 40.86 -12.52 -27.28
C GLU A 12 39.81 -13.36 -26.51
N THR A 13 39.55 -12.98 -25.26
CA THR A 13 38.44 -13.46 -24.45
C THR A 13 37.22 -12.65 -24.85
N GLU A 14 36.46 -13.22 -25.76
CA GLU A 14 35.14 -12.77 -26.21
C GLU A 14 34.09 -13.10 -25.13
N ASP A 15 33.32 -12.07 -24.76
CA ASP A 15 31.86 -12.11 -24.72
C ASP A 15 31.12 -12.93 -23.63
N GLU A 16 31.32 -12.68 -22.33
CA GLU A 16 30.36 -13.17 -21.30
C GLU A 16 30.09 -12.23 -20.10
N GLU A 17 30.38 -10.91 -20.18
CA GLU A 17 30.10 -9.98 -19.05
C GLU A 17 29.03 -8.90 -19.33
N GLU A 18 28.38 -8.89 -20.50
CA GLU A 18 27.32 -7.91 -20.82
C GLU A 18 25.92 -8.53 -20.88
N ASN A 19 25.43 -9.17 -19.80
CA ASN A 19 23.97 -9.28 -19.62
C ASN A 19 23.52 -9.61 -18.18
N MET A 20 23.99 -8.88 -17.18
CA MET A 20 23.46 -8.99 -15.82
C MET A 20 23.16 -7.62 -15.20
N SER A 21 22.68 -6.68 -16.01
CA SER A 21 22.22 -5.36 -15.56
C SER A 21 20.72 -5.12 -15.78
N ASP A 22 19.98 -6.07 -16.36
CA ASP A 22 18.58 -5.87 -16.80
C ASP A 22 17.51 -6.53 -15.91
N PHE A 23 17.71 -6.65 -14.59
CA PHE A 23 16.67 -7.29 -13.76
C PHE A 23 16.37 -6.70 -12.38
N LEU A 24 16.69 -5.46 -12.04
CA LEU A 24 16.08 -4.80 -10.86
C LEU A 24 16.00 -3.28 -11.04
N GLN A 25 15.22 -2.80 -12.01
CA GLN A 25 14.67 -1.45 -11.85
C GLN A 25 13.59 -1.52 -10.77
N GLU A 26 13.87 -0.95 -9.60
CA GLU A 26 12.82 -0.62 -8.65
C GLU A 26 11.84 0.31 -9.38
N THR A 27 10.67 -0.21 -9.74
CA THR A 27 9.54 0.60 -10.22
C THR A 27 9.25 1.63 -9.13
N THR A 28 9.73 2.86 -9.35
CA THR A 28 9.59 3.95 -8.41
C THR A 28 8.13 4.38 -8.45
N ILE A 29 7.35 3.94 -7.47
CA ILE A 29 5.96 4.36 -7.36
C ILE A 29 5.95 5.85 -7.00
N GLU A 30 5.22 6.64 -7.77
CA GLU A 30 5.04 8.08 -7.50
C GLU A 30 4.18 8.30 -6.25
N GLN A 31 4.50 9.35 -5.48
CA GLN A 31 3.76 9.68 -4.26
C GLN A 31 2.41 10.32 -4.60
N ILE A 32 1.34 9.86 -3.95
CA ILE A 32 0.04 10.54 -4.00
C ILE A 32 0.08 11.73 -3.03
N ALA A 33 -0.04 12.94 -3.55
CA ALA A 33 -0.21 14.14 -2.73
C ALA A 33 -1.61 14.18 -2.11
N VAL A 34 -1.68 14.12 -0.78
CA VAL A 34 -2.92 14.30 -0.01
C VAL A 34 -2.84 15.70 0.64
N PRO A 35 -3.61 16.69 0.16
CA PRO A 35 -3.66 18.02 0.78
C PRO A 35 -4.02 17.95 2.26
N GLU A 36 -3.39 18.80 3.07
CA GLU A 36 -3.67 18.92 4.51
C GLU A 36 -5.00 19.64 4.79
N GLU A 37 -5.36 20.60 3.94
CA GLU A 37 -6.62 21.34 4.01
C GLU A 37 -7.36 21.23 2.67
N GLU A 38 -8.61 20.77 2.71
CA GLU A 38 -9.50 20.83 1.55
C GLU A 38 -10.43 22.05 1.63
N PRO A 39 -10.60 22.82 0.54
CA PRO A 39 -11.52 23.94 0.50
C PRO A 39 -12.95 23.50 0.85
N GLY A 40 -13.56 24.12 1.86
CA GLY A 40 -14.95 23.87 2.26
C GLY A 40 -15.15 23.08 3.55
N TYR A 41 -14.08 22.73 4.27
CA TYR A 41 -14.21 22.11 5.60
C TYR A 41 -14.83 23.10 6.62
N PRO A 42 -15.78 22.67 7.48
CA PRO A 42 -16.38 23.54 8.48
C PRO A 42 -15.37 23.97 9.55
N PRO A 43 -15.56 25.13 10.19
CA PRO A 43 -14.73 25.55 11.32
C PRO A 43 -14.82 24.54 12.47
N ALA A 44 -13.73 24.35 13.20
CA ALA A 44 -13.68 23.46 14.36
C ALA A 44 -14.72 23.89 15.41
N CYS A 45 -15.64 23.00 15.76
CA CYS A 45 -16.67 23.20 16.76
C CYS A 45 -16.66 22.00 17.72
N PRO A 46 -16.79 22.19 19.05
CA PRO A 46 -16.90 21.07 19.96
C PRO A 46 -18.12 20.21 19.61
N PRO A 47 -18.00 18.87 19.68
CA PRO A 47 -19.12 17.98 19.45
C PRO A 47 -20.18 18.18 20.54
N LEU A 48 -21.46 18.09 20.16
CA LEU A 48 -22.58 18.13 21.10
C LEU A 48 -22.76 16.78 21.82
N ASP A 49 -22.45 15.70 21.14
CA ASP A 49 -22.61 14.33 21.62
C ASP A 49 -21.36 13.87 22.36
N THR A 50 -21.55 13.01 23.37
CA THR A 50 -20.45 12.32 24.04
C THR A 50 -19.98 11.12 23.22
N LYS A 51 -18.84 10.54 23.60
CA LYS A 51 -18.36 9.32 22.96
C LYS A 51 -19.34 8.17 23.13
N GLU A 52 -19.96 8.07 24.30
CA GLU A 52 -20.90 7.03 24.66
C GLU A 52 -22.21 7.13 23.86
N ASP A 53 -22.58 8.32 23.42
CA ASP A 53 -23.77 8.56 22.58
C ASP A 53 -23.61 8.03 21.15
N ILE A 54 -22.38 8.03 20.63
CA ILE A 54 -22.08 7.68 19.23
C ILE A 54 -21.37 6.33 19.07
N PHE A 55 -20.77 5.81 20.13
CA PHE A 55 -19.95 4.61 20.08
C PHE A 55 -20.35 3.58 21.13
N ASN A 56 -21.16 2.60 20.71
CA ASN A 56 -21.36 1.36 21.44
C ASN A 56 -20.59 0.22 20.77
N LYS A 57 -19.65 -0.39 21.50
CA LYS A 57 -18.78 -1.46 20.98
C LYS A 57 -19.56 -2.65 20.38
N ALA A 58 -20.73 -2.97 20.92
CA ALA A 58 -21.54 -4.09 20.44
C ALA A 58 -21.96 -3.90 18.97
N ASP A 59 -22.26 -2.66 18.59
CA ASP A 59 -22.77 -2.30 17.25
C ASP A 59 -21.70 -2.45 16.15
N TYR A 60 -20.42 -2.47 16.54
CA TYR A 60 -19.29 -2.57 15.61
C TYR A 60 -18.69 -3.97 15.55
N LEU A 61 -19.18 -4.95 16.32
CA LEU A 61 -18.55 -6.27 16.37
C LEU A 61 -18.56 -6.97 15.01
N GLU A 62 -19.68 -6.94 14.30
CA GLU A 62 -19.81 -7.54 12.97
C GLU A 62 -18.96 -6.80 11.94
N ILE A 63 -18.91 -5.47 12.04
CA ILE A 63 -18.11 -4.59 11.17
C ILE A 63 -16.62 -4.89 11.34
N ASP A 64 -16.15 -4.95 12.59
CA ASP A 64 -14.77 -5.26 12.94
C ASP A 64 -14.38 -6.64 12.42
N ASN A 65 -15.27 -7.64 12.57
CA ASN A 65 -15.02 -9.00 12.10
C ASN A 65 -14.97 -9.07 10.58
N ARG A 66 -15.87 -8.40 9.87
CA ARG A 66 -15.84 -8.32 8.41
C ARG A 66 -14.55 -7.68 7.92
N ALA A 67 -14.16 -6.56 8.50
CA ALA A 67 -12.94 -5.83 8.14
C ALA A 67 -11.68 -6.69 8.34
N LYS A 68 -11.58 -7.39 9.48
CA LYS A 68 -10.45 -8.31 9.78
C LYS A 68 -10.35 -9.48 8.79
N ASN A 69 -11.49 -9.99 8.33
CA ASN A 69 -11.56 -11.14 7.42
C ASN A 69 -11.66 -10.74 5.94
N THR A 70 -11.31 -9.49 5.59
CA THR A 70 -11.35 -9.01 4.21
C THR A 70 -10.40 -9.82 3.33
N PRO A 71 -10.88 -10.41 2.21
CA PRO A 71 -10.01 -11.13 1.28
C PRO A 71 -8.92 -10.23 0.71
N LYS A 72 -7.69 -10.73 0.58
CA LYS A 72 -6.55 -9.98 0.01
C LYS A 72 -6.83 -9.44 -1.40
N ASP A 73 -7.64 -10.15 -2.17
CA ASP A 73 -8.00 -9.76 -3.53
C ASP A 73 -8.83 -8.47 -3.60
N MET A 74 -9.51 -8.07 -2.51
CA MET A 74 -10.26 -6.81 -2.48
C MET A 74 -9.33 -5.60 -2.54
N ALA A 75 -8.07 -5.73 -2.07
CA ALA A 75 -7.09 -4.65 -2.07
C ALA A 75 -6.43 -4.38 -3.44
N LYS A 76 -6.89 -5.03 -4.52
CA LYS A 76 -6.40 -4.80 -5.89
C LYS A 76 -6.80 -3.43 -6.45
N GLY A 77 -7.83 -2.79 -5.90
CA GLY A 77 -8.27 -1.45 -6.28
C GLY A 77 -9.03 -0.77 -5.16
N TYR A 78 -9.01 0.56 -5.13
CA TYR A 78 -9.67 1.35 -4.10
C TYR A 78 -11.18 1.13 -4.09
N ASP A 79 -11.85 1.27 -5.23
CA ASP A 79 -13.31 1.14 -5.32
C ASP A 79 -13.81 -0.21 -4.81
N VAL A 80 -13.13 -1.29 -5.20
CA VAL A 80 -13.48 -2.66 -4.80
C VAL A 80 -13.33 -2.84 -3.29
N LEU A 81 -12.23 -2.35 -2.73
CA LEU A 81 -11.97 -2.43 -1.30
C LEU A 81 -12.99 -1.61 -0.50
N ILE A 82 -13.20 -0.36 -0.87
CA ILE A 82 -14.11 0.54 -0.16
C ILE A 82 -15.54 0.05 -0.27
N GLN A 83 -15.98 -0.39 -1.46
CA GLN A 83 -17.30 -0.99 -1.63
C GLN A 83 -17.45 -2.23 -0.74
N TYR A 84 -16.45 -3.12 -0.70
CA TYR A 84 -16.51 -4.30 0.17
C TYR A 84 -16.56 -3.93 1.66
N LEU A 85 -15.79 -2.94 2.11
CA LEU A 85 -15.75 -2.57 3.53
C LEU A 85 -17.02 -1.84 3.98
N THR A 86 -17.61 -1.02 3.10
CA THR A 86 -18.72 -0.12 3.45
C THR A 86 -20.10 -0.63 3.05
N GLN A 87 -20.19 -1.73 2.30
CA GLN A 87 -21.47 -2.30 1.86
C GLN A 87 -22.39 -2.61 3.03
N GLY A 88 -23.57 -1.98 3.03
CA GLY A 88 -24.62 -2.19 4.04
C GLY A 88 -24.48 -1.32 5.29
N LEU A 89 -23.39 -0.55 5.42
CA LEU A 89 -23.19 0.39 6.52
C LEU A 89 -23.97 1.68 6.28
N GLN A 90 -24.61 2.21 7.32
CA GLN A 90 -25.58 3.29 7.20
C GLN A 90 -24.97 4.65 7.49
N ASN A 91 -24.11 4.72 8.51
CA ASN A 91 -23.51 5.98 8.96
C ASN A 91 -22.00 6.00 8.71
N ASP A 92 -21.43 7.20 8.70
CA ASP A 92 -20.01 7.38 8.38
C ASP A 92 -19.11 6.82 9.48
N LEU A 93 -19.53 6.83 10.74
CA LEU A 93 -18.76 6.24 11.83
C LEU A 93 -18.54 4.73 11.65
N GLN A 94 -19.56 4.01 11.16
CA GLN A 94 -19.46 2.60 10.77
C GLN A 94 -18.48 2.40 9.62
N LYS A 95 -18.56 3.22 8.57
CA LYS A 95 -17.65 3.14 7.41
C LYS A 95 -16.20 3.41 7.81
N LEU A 96 -15.98 4.49 8.56
CA LEU A 96 -14.66 4.86 9.10
C LEU A 96 -14.11 3.75 9.99
N ARG A 97 -14.94 3.14 10.84
CA ARG A 97 -14.53 2.01 11.68
C ARG A 97 -14.08 0.80 10.85
N ALA A 98 -14.83 0.45 9.81
CA ALA A 98 -14.47 -0.65 8.91
C ALA A 98 -13.11 -0.42 8.25
N ILE A 99 -12.89 0.77 7.69
CA ILE A 99 -11.64 1.17 7.04
C ILE A 99 -10.48 1.16 8.06
N PHE A 100 -10.67 1.76 9.23
CA PHE A 100 -9.65 1.85 10.27
C PHE A 100 -9.22 0.46 10.77
N ILE A 101 -10.18 -0.43 11.00
CA ILE A 101 -9.88 -1.80 11.45
C ILE A 101 -9.16 -2.58 10.36
N TRP A 102 -9.61 -2.49 9.11
CA TRP A 102 -8.94 -3.14 7.99
C TRP A 102 -7.49 -2.65 7.86
N LEU A 103 -7.26 -1.34 7.89
CA LEU A 103 -5.92 -0.75 7.80
C LEU A 103 -5.01 -1.22 8.95
N GLY A 104 -5.55 -1.27 10.17
CA GLY A 104 -4.82 -1.73 11.35
C GLY A 104 -4.50 -3.24 11.35
N GLN A 105 -5.11 -4.04 10.48
CA GLN A 105 -4.75 -5.47 10.31
C GLN A 105 -3.64 -5.69 9.27
N GLN A 106 -3.25 -4.68 8.50
CA GLN A 106 -2.27 -4.87 7.44
C GLN A 106 -0.85 -4.97 8.02
N ASN A 107 -0.14 -6.05 7.72
CA ASN A 107 1.26 -6.23 8.11
C ASN A 107 2.20 -5.57 7.10
N ILE A 108 2.20 -4.24 7.08
CA ILE A 108 2.85 -3.47 6.00
C ILE A 108 4.36 -3.72 5.92
N GLU A 109 5.03 -3.79 7.07
CA GLU A 109 6.49 -4.00 7.15
C GLU A 109 6.86 -5.44 6.75
N GLY A 110 6.07 -6.43 7.16
CA GLY A 110 6.36 -7.85 6.95
C GLY A 110 5.96 -8.38 5.57
N GLU A 111 5.02 -7.75 4.88
CA GLU A 111 4.53 -8.22 3.58
C GLU A 111 5.46 -7.85 2.42
N LYS A 112 5.47 -8.66 1.36
CA LYS A 112 6.17 -8.38 0.11
C LYS A 112 5.17 -7.91 -0.94
N TYR A 113 5.56 -6.94 -1.75
CA TYR A 113 4.69 -6.32 -2.76
C TYR A 113 5.20 -6.53 -4.19
N PRO A 114 5.37 -7.78 -4.66
CA PRO A 114 5.94 -8.05 -5.99
C PRO A 114 5.05 -7.57 -7.15
N LYS A 115 3.74 -7.40 -6.90
CA LYS A 115 2.74 -6.99 -7.90
C LYS A 115 2.35 -5.51 -7.80
N ALA A 116 2.99 -4.75 -6.90
CA ALA A 116 2.71 -3.34 -6.72
C ALA A 116 3.47 -2.50 -7.74
N THR A 117 2.75 -2.05 -8.78
CA THR A 117 3.27 -1.27 -9.90
C THR A 117 2.84 0.20 -9.89
N SER A 118 1.72 0.54 -9.22
CA SER A 118 1.22 1.92 -9.09
C SER A 118 0.64 2.18 -7.70
N ALA A 119 0.75 3.42 -7.22
CA ALA A 119 0.14 3.92 -5.98
C ALA A 119 -1.39 3.96 -6.04
N ASP A 120 -1.98 3.89 -7.23
CA ASP A 120 -3.43 3.92 -7.47
C ASP A 120 -4.15 2.64 -7.01
N THR A 121 -3.45 1.79 -6.26
CA THR A 121 -4.01 0.60 -5.61
C THR A 121 -3.64 0.61 -4.13
N PRO A 122 -4.51 0.10 -3.24
CA PRO A 122 -4.19 -0.05 -1.83
C PRO A 122 -2.87 -0.81 -1.61
N ILE A 123 -2.62 -1.86 -2.39
CA ILE A 123 -1.36 -2.64 -2.34
C ILE A 123 -0.15 -1.78 -2.72
N GLY A 124 -0.28 -0.94 -3.75
CA GLY A 124 0.77 0.00 -4.14
C GLY A 124 1.07 1.05 -3.09
N TYR A 125 0.03 1.58 -2.45
CA TYR A 125 0.22 2.53 -1.34
C TYR A 125 0.88 1.88 -0.13
N MET A 126 0.52 0.63 0.19
CA MET A 126 1.20 -0.12 1.25
C MET A 126 2.69 -0.35 0.94
N LYS A 127 3.05 -0.55 -0.33
CA LYS A 127 4.47 -0.55 -0.76
C LYS A 127 5.14 0.81 -0.52
N LEU A 128 4.49 1.92 -0.88
CA LEU A 128 5.01 3.27 -0.58
C LEU A 128 5.27 3.47 0.91
N MET A 129 4.34 3.04 1.77
CA MET A 129 4.53 3.15 3.23
C MET A 129 5.70 2.31 3.73
N LYS A 130 5.85 1.08 3.21
CA LYS A 130 7.02 0.23 3.51
C LYS A 130 8.32 0.91 3.11
N ASP A 131 8.34 1.55 1.94
CA ASP A 131 9.49 2.30 1.42
C ASP A 131 9.67 3.69 2.07
N LYS A 132 8.90 4.00 3.14
CA LYS A 132 8.92 5.27 3.87
C LYS A 132 8.59 6.50 3.00
N LYS A 133 7.84 6.28 1.92
CA LYS A 133 7.38 7.30 0.96
C LYS A 133 5.89 7.63 1.12
N GLY A 134 5.22 7.09 2.14
CA GLY A 134 3.82 7.36 2.46
C GLY A 134 3.55 7.22 3.96
N THR A 135 2.41 7.72 4.42
CA THR A 135 2.02 7.66 5.84
C THR A 135 0.66 7.00 6.03
N TYR A 136 0.42 6.44 7.23
CA TYR A 136 -0.89 5.91 7.59
C TYR A 136 -1.99 6.98 7.52
N ALA A 137 -1.68 8.24 7.90
CA ALA A 137 -2.64 9.33 7.85
C ALA A 137 -3.07 9.64 6.41
N SER A 138 -2.10 9.77 5.50
CA SER A 138 -2.37 10.00 4.08
C SER A 138 -3.11 8.82 3.45
N PHE A 139 -2.76 7.59 3.80
CA PHE A 139 -3.46 6.41 3.29
C PHE A 139 -4.90 6.33 3.80
N PHE A 140 -5.10 6.58 5.09
CA PHE A 140 -6.44 6.59 5.69
C PHE A 140 -7.31 7.68 5.06
N ALA A 141 -6.78 8.90 4.88
CA ALA A 141 -7.48 9.97 4.19
C ALA A 141 -7.84 9.59 2.75
N LEU A 142 -6.91 8.97 2.02
CA LEU A 142 -7.16 8.47 0.66
C LEU A 142 -8.25 7.40 0.60
N LEU A 143 -8.34 6.51 1.59
CA LEU A 143 -9.41 5.51 1.70
C LEU A 143 -10.78 6.12 2.06
N CYS A 144 -10.81 7.34 2.59
CA CYS A 144 -12.05 8.03 2.99
C CYS A 144 -12.61 8.98 1.93
N ARG A 145 -11.88 9.20 0.82
CA ARG A 145 -12.36 9.99 -0.32
C ARG A 145 -13.28 9.18 -1.21
#